data_AF-A0A7K3HIY3-F1
#
_entry.id   AF-A0A7K3HIY3-F1
#
_cell.length_a   1.000
_cell.length_b   1.000
_cell.length_c   1.000
_cell.angle_alpha   90.00
_cell.angle_beta   90.00
_cell.angle_gamma   90.00
#
_symmetry.space_group_name_H-M   'P 1'
#
loop_
_entity.id
_entity.type
_entity.pdbx_description
1 polymer ?
#
loop_
_entity_poly.entity_id
_entity_poly.type
_entity_poly.pdbx_seq_one_letter_code
_entity_poly.pdbx_strand_id
1 'polypeptide(L)'
;MNRSLKRVLVTAAATGALTAALPLSTAMAINQTGCGDRTDLVKITYNNGSSSVCFANAGAVNVSYSGVIRVTSGNNRLRFVSNGETYGMEKWASKRIIDGTPHTITRLRIL
;
A
#
# COMPACT_ATOMS: atom_id res chain seq x y z
N MET A 1 70.24 -10.42 -33.92
CA MET A 1 69.76 -10.11 -32.55
C MET A 1 68.24 -10.07 -32.57
N ASN A 2 67.57 -11.14 -32.12
CA ASN A 2 66.12 -11.28 -32.20
C ASN A 2 65.45 -10.49 -31.07
N ARG A 3 64.71 -9.41 -31.37
CA ARG A 3 63.90 -8.70 -30.39
C ARG A 3 62.48 -9.27 -30.39
N SER A 4 62.17 -10.05 -29.36
CA SER A 4 60.85 -10.61 -29.08
C SER A 4 59.82 -9.51 -28.78
N LEU A 5 58.77 -9.41 -29.58
CA LEU A 5 57.61 -8.55 -29.35
C LEU A 5 56.81 -9.08 -28.15
N LYS A 6 56.81 -8.36 -27.02
CA LYS A 6 56.02 -8.72 -25.85
C LYS A 6 54.63 -8.07 -25.91
N ARG A 7 53.65 -8.91 -26.24
CA ARG A 7 52.27 -9.05 -25.74
C ARG A 7 51.50 -7.75 -25.44
N VAL A 8 50.55 -7.47 -26.32
CA VAL A 8 49.38 -6.61 -26.09
C VAL A 8 48.46 -7.31 -25.07
N LEU A 9 48.19 -6.66 -23.93
CA LEU A 9 47.15 -7.07 -22.99
C LEU A 9 45.95 -6.13 -23.19
N VAL A 10 44.91 -6.63 -23.85
CA VAL A 10 43.59 -6.00 -23.89
C VAL A 10 42.83 -6.46 -22.66
N THR A 11 42.74 -5.62 -21.64
CA THR A 11 41.81 -5.83 -20.51
C THR A 11 40.44 -5.30 -20.89
N ALA A 12 39.56 -6.18 -21.35
CA ALA A 12 38.15 -5.87 -21.52
C ALA A 12 37.49 -5.81 -20.13
N ALA A 13 37.17 -4.61 -19.66
CA ALA A 13 36.36 -4.42 -18.46
C ALA A 13 34.88 -4.65 -18.82
N ALA A 14 34.36 -5.83 -18.48
CA ALA A 14 32.92 -6.09 -18.53
C ALA A 14 32.31 -5.78 -17.15
N THR A 15 31.88 -4.55 -16.92
CA THR A 15 31.04 -4.20 -15.77
C THR A 15 29.58 -4.39 -16.17
N GLY A 16 29.03 -5.56 -15.80
CA GLY A 16 27.62 -5.88 -16.01
C GLY A 16 26.70 -4.95 -15.23
N ALA A 17 25.67 -4.43 -15.89
CA ALA A 17 24.58 -3.73 -15.22
C ALA A 17 23.78 -4.75 -14.39
N LEU A 18 23.82 -4.63 -13.07
CA LEU A 18 22.94 -5.35 -12.16
C LEU A 18 21.55 -4.72 -12.26
N THR A 19 20.73 -5.18 -13.20
CA THR A 19 19.29 -4.94 -13.15
C THR A 19 18.72 -5.78 -12.02
N ALA A 20 18.63 -5.20 -10.82
CA ALA A 20 17.90 -5.78 -9.72
C ALA A 20 16.44 -5.98 -10.17
N ALA A 21 16.08 -7.21 -10.50
CA ALA A 21 14.70 -7.62 -10.71
C ALA A 21 14.01 -7.62 -9.34
N LEU A 22 13.62 -6.43 -8.87
CA LEU A 22 12.71 -6.32 -7.74
C LEU A 22 11.41 -6.99 -8.17
N PRO A 23 10.86 -7.95 -7.38
CA PRO A 23 9.53 -8.45 -7.65
C PRO A 23 8.57 -7.27 -7.57
N LEU A 24 8.07 -6.83 -8.72
CA LEU A 24 6.93 -5.95 -8.82
C LEU A 24 5.74 -6.77 -8.34
N SER A 25 5.52 -6.82 -7.02
CA SER A 25 4.32 -7.42 -6.47
C SER A 25 3.14 -6.66 -7.07
N THR A 26 2.43 -7.30 -8.00
CA THR A 26 1.19 -6.79 -8.55
C THR A 26 0.23 -6.63 -7.39
N ALA A 27 -0.12 -5.38 -7.06
CA ALA A 27 -1.10 -5.13 -6.01
C ALA A 27 -2.45 -5.65 -6.50
N MET A 28 -2.89 -6.81 -5.99
CA MET A 28 -4.25 -7.29 -6.18
C MET A 28 -5.21 -6.25 -5.61
N ALA A 29 -6.27 -5.89 -6.34
CA ALA A 29 -7.29 -4.99 -5.81
C ALA A 29 -8.01 -5.67 -4.64
N ILE A 30 -8.18 -4.96 -3.51
CA ILE A 30 -9.03 -5.46 -2.43
C ILE A 30 -10.49 -5.47 -2.89
N ASN A 31 -11.28 -6.42 -2.38
CA ASN A 31 -12.69 -6.55 -2.76
C ASN A 31 -13.53 -5.56 -1.96
N GLN A 32 -14.18 -4.61 -2.64
CA GLN A 32 -15.29 -3.88 -2.03
C GLN A 32 -16.48 -4.84 -1.87
N THR A 33 -17.10 -4.85 -0.70
CA THR A 33 -18.22 -5.74 -0.39
C THR A 33 -19.25 -5.03 0.50
N GLY A 34 -20.45 -5.60 0.59
CA GLY A 34 -21.47 -5.10 1.50
C GLY A 34 -21.03 -5.26 2.96
N CYS A 35 -21.22 -4.22 3.77
CA CYS A 35 -20.86 -4.28 5.19
C CYS A 35 -21.74 -5.28 5.96
N GLY A 36 -23.07 -5.25 5.74
CA GLY A 36 -24.02 -6.01 6.56
C GLY A 36 -23.78 -5.82 8.06
N ASP A 37 -23.96 -6.89 8.83
CA ASP A 37 -23.68 -6.94 10.27
C ASP A 37 -22.25 -7.42 10.59
N ARG A 38 -21.38 -7.48 9.58
CA ARG A 38 -20.02 -8.01 9.75
C ARG A 38 -19.11 -7.00 10.43
N THR A 39 -18.36 -7.49 11.41
CA THR A 39 -17.37 -6.70 12.17
C THR A 39 -15.93 -7.05 11.81
N ASP A 40 -15.73 -8.10 11.01
CA ASP A 40 -14.42 -8.64 10.65
C ASP A 40 -13.83 -8.01 9.37
N LEU A 41 -14.58 -7.13 8.72
CA LEU A 41 -14.16 -6.39 7.52
C LEU A 41 -13.44 -5.09 7.88
N VAL A 42 -12.62 -4.60 6.95
CA VAL A 42 -12.21 -3.20 6.99
C VAL A 42 -13.42 -2.34 6.66
N LYS A 43 -13.76 -1.39 7.52
CA LYS A 43 -14.88 -0.46 7.31
C LYS A 43 -14.40 0.98 7.42
N ILE A 44 -14.79 1.80 6.46
CA ILE A 44 -14.54 3.25 6.45
C ILE A 44 -15.88 3.93 6.52
N THR A 45 -16.05 4.79 7.50
CA THR A 45 -17.21 5.66 7.64
C THR A 45 -16.81 7.06 7.19
N TYR A 46 -17.46 7.52 6.11
CA TYR A 46 -17.11 8.73 5.36
C TYR A 46 -18.35 9.59 5.12
N ASN A 47 -18.22 10.67 4.34
CA ASN A 47 -19.28 11.68 4.16
C ASN A 47 -19.81 12.21 5.50
N ASN A 48 -18.88 12.51 6.43
CA ASN A 48 -19.18 12.99 7.77
C ASN A 48 -20.08 12.05 8.60
N GLY A 49 -20.04 10.74 8.32
CA GLY A 49 -20.82 9.74 9.05
C GLY A 49 -22.00 9.17 8.27
N SER A 50 -22.41 9.82 7.19
CA SER A 50 -23.60 9.45 6.42
C SER A 50 -23.41 8.22 5.53
N SER A 51 -22.17 7.78 5.31
CA SER A 51 -21.87 6.68 4.40
C SER A 51 -20.83 5.74 4.98
N SER A 52 -20.88 4.47 4.56
CA SER A 52 -19.86 3.48 4.92
C SER A 52 -19.57 2.56 3.75
N VAL A 53 -18.31 2.15 3.65
CA VAL A 53 -17.84 1.17 2.68
C VAL A 53 -17.03 0.10 3.40
N CYS A 54 -17.13 -1.14 2.93
CA CYS A 54 -16.40 -2.25 3.49
C CYS A 54 -15.53 -2.96 2.45
N PHE A 55 -14.38 -3.44 2.90
CA PHE A 55 -13.40 -4.13 2.08
C PHE A 55 -12.96 -5.45 2.73
N ALA A 56 -12.67 -6.43 1.87
CA ALA A 56 -12.18 -7.76 2.22
C ALA A 56 -10.99 -8.15 1.34
N ASN A 57 -10.31 -9.22 1.75
CA ASN A 57 -9.16 -9.85 1.09
C ASN A 57 -7.89 -8.99 1.10
N ALA A 58 -6.74 -9.67 1.04
CA ALA A 58 -5.44 -9.00 0.96
C ALA A 58 -5.26 -8.33 -0.40
N GLY A 59 -4.58 -7.18 -0.41
CA GLY A 59 -4.42 -6.38 -1.62
C GLY A 59 -4.28 -4.90 -1.33
N ALA A 60 -4.28 -4.07 -2.37
CA ALA A 60 -4.35 -2.62 -2.25
C ALA A 60 -5.23 -2.00 -3.33
N VAL A 61 -5.84 -0.86 -3.00
CA VAL A 61 -6.66 -0.08 -3.92
C VAL A 61 -6.47 1.41 -3.66
N ASN A 62 -6.55 2.21 -4.72
CA ASN A 62 -6.64 3.66 -4.61
C ASN A 62 -8.11 4.04 -4.54
N VAL A 63 -8.46 4.94 -3.62
CA VAL A 63 -9.84 5.37 -3.35
C VAL A 63 -9.87 6.88 -3.18
N SER A 64 -11.05 7.46 -3.07
CA SER A 64 -11.21 8.87 -2.70
C SER A 64 -12.45 9.01 -1.82
N TYR A 65 -12.26 8.76 -0.53
CA TYR A 65 -13.33 8.94 0.47
C TYR A 65 -13.02 10.16 1.31
N SER A 66 -13.85 11.20 1.21
CA SER A 66 -13.74 12.44 1.97
C SER A 66 -14.68 12.45 3.18
N GLY A 67 -14.39 13.33 4.15
CA GLY A 67 -15.17 13.42 5.39
C GLY A 67 -15.11 12.12 6.20
N VAL A 68 -13.95 11.46 6.22
CA VAL A 68 -13.75 10.22 6.98
C VAL A 68 -13.71 10.54 8.46
N ILE A 69 -14.63 9.94 9.22
CA ILE A 69 -14.74 10.12 10.68
C ILE A 69 -14.31 8.88 11.46
N ARG A 70 -14.26 7.71 10.81
CA ARG A 70 -13.87 6.46 11.43
C ARG A 70 -13.34 5.45 10.41
N VAL A 71 -12.30 4.72 10.83
CA VAL A 71 -11.79 3.52 10.17
C VAL A 71 -11.74 2.39 11.18
N THR A 72 -12.24 1.22 10.84
CA THR A 72 -12.08 -0.01 11.64
C THR A 72 -11.42 -1.10 10.80
N SER A 73 -10.48 -1.83 11.38
CA SER A 73 -9.71 -2.83 10.64
C SER A 73 -10.35 -4.23 10.60
N GLY A 74 -11.28 -4.52 11.52
CA GLY A 74 -11.87 -5.87 11.64
C GLY A 74 -10.79 -6.93 11.86
N ASN A 75 -10.91 -8.13 11.29
CA ASN A 75 -9.90 -9.18 11.41
C ASN A 75 -8.70 -9.00 10.45
N ASN A 76 -8.41 -7.77 10.04
CA ASN A 76 -7.37 -7.47 9.04
C ASN A 76 -6.27 -6.59 9.63
N ARG A 77 -5.04 -6.77 9.16
CA ARG A 77 -4.02 -5.75 9.30
C ARG A 77 -4.19 -4.76 8.16
N LEU A 78 -4.26 -3.48 8.50
CA LEU A 78 -4.62 -2.42 7.55
C LEU A 78 -3.52 -1.37 7.50
N ARG A 79 -3.19 -0.92 6.30
CA ARG A 79 -2.46 0.32 6.06
C ARG A 79 -3.31 1.22 5.17
N PHE A 80 -3.35 2.52 5.48
CA PHE A 80 -4.10 3.47 4.66
C PHE A 80 -3.42 4.84 4.65
N VAL A 81 -3.65 5.59 3.59
CA VAL A 81 -3.17 6.97 3.46
C VAL A 81 -4.33 7.91 3.73
N SER A 82 -4.17 8.83 4.67
CA SER A 82 -5.13 9.89 4.96
C SER A 82 -4.42 11.25 4.98
N ASN A 83 -4.91 12.19 4.17
CA ASN A 83 -4.32 13.52 3.99
C ASN A 83 -2.79 13.49 3.71
N GLY A 84 -2.32 12.47 2.99
CA GLY A 84 -0.90 12.29 2.64
C GLY A 84 -0.09 11.52 3.69
N GLU A 85 -0.60 11.32 4.90
CA GLU A 85 0.07 10.54 5.95
C GLU A 85 -0.35 9.07 5.90
N THR A 86 0.61 8.16 6.13
CA THR A 86 0.34 6.72 6.17
C THR A 86 0.11 6.25 7.60
N TYR A 87 -1.01 5.58 7.82
CA TYR A 87 -1.37 4.96 9.08
C TYR A 87 -1.34 3.44 8.97
N GLY A 88 -0.85 2.78 10.02
CA GLY A 88 -0.95 1.35 10.22
C GLY A 88 -1.95 1.02 11.34
N MET A 89 -2.73 -0.04 11.16
CA MET A 89 -3.66 -0.55 12.15
C MET A 89 -3.51 -2.07 12.26
N GLU A 90 -3.39 -2.55 13.50
CA GLU A 90 -3.48 -3.97 13.80
C GLU A 90 -4.92 -4.47 13.66
N LYS A 91 -5.10 -5.79 13.77
CA LYS A 91 -6.43 -6.41 13.80
C LYS A 91 -7.25 -5.86 14.97
N TRP A 92 -8.56 -5.76 14.73
CA TRP A 92 -9.58 -5.33 15.68
C TRP A 92 -9.36 -3.92 16.25
N ALA A 93 -8.65 -3.08 15.50
CA ALA A 93 -8.41 -1.69 15.84
C ALA A 93 -9.48 -0.78 15.25
N SER A 94 -9.70 0.36 15.92
CA SER A 94 -10.57 1.44 15.45
C SER A 94 -9.86 2.77 15.62
N LYS A 95 -9.80 3.55 14.54
CA LYS A 95 -9.34 4.95 14.58
C LYS A 95 -10.54 5.85 14.35
N ARG A 96 -10.87 6.71 15.32
CA ARG A 96 -11.80 7.82 15.11
C ARG A 96 -11.02 9.06 14.72
N ILE A 97 -11.56 9.81 13.79
CA ILE A 97 -11.04 11.09 13.34
C ILE A 97 -12.07 12.12 13.79
N ILE A 98 -11.70 12.91 14.80
CA ILE A 98 -12.59 13.89 15.48
C ILE A 98 -11.82 15.20 15.73
N ASP A 99 -10.89 15.55 14.85
CA ASP A 99 -10.10 16.78 14.97
C ASP A 99 -10.73 17.97 14.24
N GLY A 100 -11.95 17.81 13.72
CA GLY A 100 -12.65 18.85 12.95
C GLY A 100 -12.07 19.10 11.55
N THR A 101 -10.99 18.41 11.18
CA THR A 101 -10.39 18.52 9.85
C THR A 101 -11.03 17.48 8.93
N PRO A 102 -11.40 17.83 7.69
CA PRO A 102 -11.88 16.84 6.74
C PRO A 102 -10.72 15.92 6.34
N HIS A 103 -10.81 14.64 6.70
CA HIS A 103 -9.87 13.62 6.27
C HIS A 103 -10.32 12.96 4.98
N THR A 104 -9.40 12.85 4.03
CA THR A 104 -9.59 12.10 2.79
C THR A 104 -8.68 10.90 2.78
N ILE A 105 -9.25 9.70 2.60
CA ILE A 105 -8.48 8.48 2.37
C ILE A 105 -8.28 8.28 0.88
N THR A 106 -7.01 8.17 0.47
CA THR A 106 -6.61 8.06 -0.93
C THR A 106 -6.10 6.67 -1.32
N ARG A 107 -5.71 5.86 -0.33
CA ARG A 107 -5.20 4.50 -0.56
C ARG A 107 -5.48 3.60 0.62
N LEU A 108 -5.80 2.34 0.33
CA LEU A 108 -6.00 1.27 1.30
C LEU A 108 -5.17 0.05 0.92
N ARG A 109 -4.65 -0.65 1.93
CA ARG A 109 -3.95 -1.92 1.79
C ARG A 109 -4.27 -2.85 2.94
N ILE A 110 -4.80 -4.03 2.63
CA ILE A 110 -5.00 -5.13 3.57
C ILE A 110 -3.83 -6.10 3.43
N LEU A 111 -3.24 -6.49 4.57
CA LEU A 111 -2.08 -7.37 4.68
C LEU A 111 -2.48 -8.79 5.10
#